data_AF-A0A162C0Q6-F1
#
_entry.id   AF-A0A162C0Q6-F1
#
_cell.length_a   1.000
_cell.length_b   1.000
_cell.length_c   1.000
_cell.angle_alpha   90.00
_cell.angle_beta   90.00
_cell.angle_gamma   90.00
#
_symmetry.space_group_name_H-M   'P 1'
#
loop_
_entity.id
_entity.type
_entity.pdbx_description
1 polymer ?
#
loop_
_entity_poly.entity_id
_entity_poly.type
_entity_poly.pdbx_seq_one_letter_code
_entity_poly.pdbx_strand_id
1 'polypeptide(L)'
;MQFRTLYPAHLCTTPVPDDEAANTDVHSFAQRIIVRQVNIMQREDEEPEPIEDPPHLPDPLLDDLRAVASTDTDYSALITAISEGFTTKRERTAQCVRQYWNIRMELSVEDGLVLFGRRIVIPKPARRDLLRKFHAAHQGIVRMKRRARQTVFWPGISNDITMLVESCDSCQQRLPAQQQEPVMRDPLPSRVFEDVSVDLFQSGPLHFLVYADRLSGWPIVHQWHHDPSAREVTQA
;
A
#
# COMPACT_ATOMS: atom_id res chain seq x y z
N MET A 1 -9.24 6.65 27.91
CA MET A 1 -10.59 6.15 27.59
C MET A 1 -10.86 6.42 26.13
N GLN A 2 -11.12 5.34 25.37
CA GLN A 2 -11.82 5.24 24.09
C GLN A 2 -11.56 6.23 22.94
N PHE A 3 -10.92 5.66 21.91
CA PHE A 3 -11.00 6.02 20.51
C PHE A 3 -12.45 6.21 20.02
N ARG A 4 -12.68 7.24 19.20
CA ARG A 4 -13.69 7.17 18.13
C ARG A 4 -13.10 7.69 16.82
N THR A 5 -12.89 6.74 15.95
CA THR A 5 -12.64 6.82 14.50
C THR A 5 -13.75 7.56 13.77
N LEU A 6 -13.40 8.51 12.90
CA LEU A 6 -14.15 8.81 11.68
C LEU A 6 -13.19 9.24 10.55
N TYR A 7 -13.03 8.36 9.57
CA TYR A 7 -12.63 8.62 8.17
C TYR A 7 -13.55 7.70 7.33
N PRO A 8 -13.87 7.97 6.05
CA PRO A 8 -12.92 8.50 5.05
C PRO A 8 -13.42 9.60 4.11
N ALA A 9 -12.50 10.47 3.69
CA ALA A 9 -12.64 11.25 2.47
C ALA A 9 -12.29 10.36 1.26
N HIS A 10 -13.19 10.30 0.29
CA HIS A 10 -13.01 9.60 -0.97
C HIS A 10 -11.96 10.31 -1.83
N LEU A 11 -10.76 9.73 -1.95
CA LEU A 11 -9.79 10.12 -2.97
C LEU A 11 -10.08 9.32 -4.24
N CYS A 12 -10.69 9.99 -5.22
CA CYS A 12 -10.75 9.51 -6.59
C CYS A 12 -9.33 9.50 -7.17
N THR A 13 -8.71 8.32 -7.19
CA THR A 13 -7.45 8.07 -7.91
C THR A 13 -7.81 7.23 -9.12
N THR A 14 -8.12 7.88 -10.25
CA THR A 14 -8.22 7.17 -11.52
C THR A 14 -6.81 6.69 -11.90
N PRO A 15 -6.61 5.39 -12.18
CA PRO A 15 -5.32 4.86 -12.57
C PRO A 15 -4.92 5.39 -13.95
N VAL A 16 -3.63 5.69 -14.11
CA VAL A 16 -3.04 6.07 -15.41
C VAL A 16 -2.81 4.77 -16.21
N PRO A 17 -3.07 4.71 -17.53
CA PRO A 17 -2.97 3.46 -18.31
C PRO A 17 -1.59 2.77 -18.24
N ASP A 18 -0.50 3.51 -18.01
CA ASP A 18 0.84 2.93 -17.82
C ASP A 18 0.99 2.18 -16.48
N ASP A 19 0.13 2.42 -15.49
CA ASP A 19 0.09 1.68 -14.23
C ASP A 19 -0.40 0.24 -14.42
N GLU A 20 -1.11 -0.07 -15.52
CA GLU A 20 -1.76 -1.35 -15.74
C GLU A 20 -0.76 -2.41 -16.26
N ALA A 21 0.16 -2.03 -17.15
CA ALA A 21 1.12 -2.93 -17.79
C ALA A 21 2.22 -3.45 -16.84
N ALA A 22 2.75 -2.61 -15.94
CA ALA A 22 3.70 -3.05 -14.92
C ALA A 22 3.01 -3.82 -13.77
N ASN A 23 1.70 -3.60 -13.60
CA ASN A 23 0.88 -4.30 -12.63
C ASN A 23 0.55 -5.72 -13.12
N THR A 24 0.31 -5.92 -14.42
CA THR A 24 0.04 -7.24 -15.01
C THR A 24 1.17 -8.26 -14.83
N ASP A 25 2.44 -7.85 -14.81
CA ASP A 25 3.58 -8.78 -14.67
C ASP A 25 3.80 -9.29 -13.24
N VAL A 26 3.45 -8.49 -12.23
CA VAL A 26 3.49 -8.93 -10.82
C VAL A 26 2.19 -9.62 -10.44
N HIS A 27 1.07 -9.20 -11.02
CA HIS A 27 -0.23 -9.85 -10.85
C HIS A 27 -0.22 -11.23 -11.52
N SER A 28 0.42 -11.42 -12.68
CA SER A 28 0.57 -12.74 -13.33
C SER A 28 1.38 -13.71 -12.47
N PHE A 29 2.44 -13.24 -11.81
CA PHE A 29 3.21 -14.02 -10.82
C PHE A 29 2.34 -14.44 -9.60
N ALA A 30 1.47 -13.55 -9.11
CA ALA A 30 0.59 -13.82 -7.97
C ALA A 30 -0.61 -14.72 -8.31
N GLN A 31 -1.24 -14.46 -9.47
CA GLN A 31 -2.49 -15.08 -9.89
C GLN A 31 -2.26 -16.51 -10.40
N ARG A 32 -1.08 -16.80 -11.00
CA ARG A 32 -0.71 -18.16 -11.43
C ARG A 32 -0.48 -19.12 -10.26
N ILE A 33 0.10 -18.65 -9.15
CA ILE A 33 0.30 -19.46 -7.94
C ILE A 33 -1.04 -19.75 -7.24
N ILE A 34 -1.95 -18.76 -7.20
CA ILE A 34 -3.27 -18.91 -6.58
C ILE A 34 -4.16 -19.89 -7.36
N VAL A 35 -4.17 -19.84 -8.70
CA VAL A 35 -4.99 -20.74 -9.53
C VAL A 35 -4.59 -22.21 -9.36
N ARG A 36 -3.29 -22.52 -9.21
CA ARG A 36 -2.80 -23.89 -8.97
C ARG A 36 -3.37 -24.50 -7.68
N GLN A 37 -3.63 -23.68 -6.67
CA GLN A 37 -4.10 -24.15 -5.36
C GLN A 37 -5.62 -24.05 -5.18
N VAL A 38 -6.31 -23.24 -5.99
CA VAL A 38 -7.79 -23.19 -6.00
C VAL A 38 -8.39 -24.42 -6.69
N ASN A 39 -7.69 -25.01 -7.67
CA ASN A 39 -8.13 -26.27 -8.29
C ASN A 39 -7.98 -27.50 -7.36
N ILE A 40 -7.25 -27.35 -6.25
CA ILE A 40 -7.09 -28.39 -5.21
C ILE A 40 -8.23 -28.34 -4.17
N MET A 41 -9.06 -27.27 -4.15
CA MET A 41 -10.12 -27.09 -3.14
C MET A 41 -11.55 -27.24 -3.67
N GLN A 42 -11.75 -27.67 -4.92
CA GLN A 42 -13.07 -28.03 -5.44
C GLN A 42 -13.04 -29.43 -6.03
N ARG A 43 -13.37 -30.42 -5.18
CA ARG A 43 -14.07 -31.69 -5.49
C ARG A 43 -13.96 -32.59 -4.25
N GLU A 44 -14.82 -32.36 -3.27
CA GLU A 44 -15.33 -33.47 -2.47
C GLU A 44 -16.51 -34.02 -3.29
N ASP A 45 -16.55 -35.33 -3.49
CA ASP A 45 -17.62 -36.12 -4.15
C ASP A 45 -17.55 -36.27 -5.69
N GLU A 46 -16.54 -36.99 -6.21
CA GLU A 46 -16.65 -37.88 -7.40
C GLU A 46 -15.37 -38.73 -7.53
N GLU A 47 -15.51 -40.02 -7.90
CA GLU A 47 -14.43 -41.03 -7.94
C GLU A 47 -13.21 -40.59 -8.79
N PRO A 48 -11.98 -40.98 -8.42
CA PRO A 48 -10.77 -40.49 -9.08
C PRO A 48 -10.56 -41.18 -10.43
N GLU A 49 -10.88 -40.49 -11.52
CA GLU A 49 -10.21 -40.76 -12.80
C GLU A 49 -8.70 -40.48 -12.65
N PRO A 50 -7.82 -41.24 -13.34
CA PRO A 50 -6.39 -40.97 -13.30
C PRO A 50 -6.12 -39.61 -13.93
N ILE A 51 -5.98 -38.60 -13.09
CA ILE A 51 -5.57 -37.25 -13.49
C ILE A 51 -4.12 -37.38 -13.94
N GLU A 52 -3.90 -37.51 -15.25
CA GLU A 52 -2.60 -37.12 -15.82
C GLU A 52 -2.38 -35.67 -15.40
N ASP A 53 -1.32 -35.42 -14.61
CA ASP A 53 -0.96 -34.07 -14.19
C ASP A 53 -1.03 -33.16 -15.43
N PRO A 54 -1.92 -32.15 -15.46
CA PRO A 54 -2.03 -31.28 -16.62
C PRO A 54 -0.64 -30.73 -16.93
N PRO A 55 -0.23 -30.71 -18.21
CA PRO A 55 1.15 -30.42 -18.59
C PRO A 55 1.60 -29.16 -17.86
N HIS A 56 2.61 -29.31 -17.00
CA HIS A 56 3.17 -28.24 -16.18
C HIS A 56 3.46 -27.07 -17.11
N LEU A 57 2.59 -26.06 -17.12
CA LEU A 57 2.78 -24.88 -17.94
C LEU A 57 4.12 -24.28 -17.47
N PRO A 58 5.18 -24.25 -18.32
CA PRO A 58 6.45 -23.73 -17.89
C PRO A 58 6.25 -22.27 -17.49
N ASP A 59 6.46 -21.98 -16.21
CA ASP A 59 6.50 -20.61 -15.73
C ASP A 59 7.97 -20.19 -15.74
N PRO A 60 8.42 -19.44 -16.77
CA PRO A 60 9.83 -19.10 -16.92
C PRO A 60 10.37 -18.34 -15.71
N LEU A 61 9.51 -17.63 -14.97
CA LEU A 61 9.92 -16.90 -13.77
C LEU A 61 10.20 -17.84 -12.60
N LEU A 62 9.44 -18.94 -12.47
CA LEU A 62 9.74 -19.98 -11.47
C LEU A 62 10.99 -20.77 -11.85
N ASP A 63 11.21 -21.03 -13.15
CA ASP A 63 12.42 -21.69 -13.63
C ASP A 63 13.68 -20.86 -13.35
N ASP A 64 13.62 -19.55 -13.61
CA ASP A 64 14.69 -18.63 -13.24
C ASP A 64 14.94 -18.61 -11.73
N LEU A 65 13.87 -18.60 -10.93
CA LEU A 65 13.97 -18.62 -9.47
C LEU A 65 14.61 -19.92 -8.97
N ARG A 66 14.25 -21.07 -9.57
CA ARG A 66 14.85 -22.38 -9.26
C ARG A 66 16.34 -22.41 -9.62
N ALA A 67 16.72 -21.87 -10.77
CA ALA A 67 18.12 -21.77 -11.17
C ALA A 67 18.93 -20.95 -10.15
N VAL A 68 18.40 -19.80 -9.73
CA VAL A 68 19.01 -18.97 -8.69
C VAL A 68 19.05 -19.68 -7.33
N ALA A 69 17.96 -20.34 -6.94
CA ALA A 69 17.86 -21.10 -5.68
C ALA A 69 18.90 -22.22 -5.60
N SER A 70 19.14 -22.93 -6.71
CA SER A 70 20.13 -24.01 -6.77
C SER A 70 21.57 -23.54 -6.58
N THR A 71 21.85 -22.28 -6.92
CA THR A 71 23.17 -21.65 -6.78
C THR A 71 23.39 -21.07 -5.39
N ASP A 72 22.33 -20.73 -4.66
CA ASP A 72 22.40 -20.11 -3.32
C ASP A 72 22.65 -21.15 -2.23
N THR A 73 23.86 -21.16 -1.67
CA THR A 73 24.27 -22.09 -0.60
C THR A 73 23.47 -21.92 0.69
N ASP A 74 23.01 -20.70 1.01
CA ASP A 74 22.19 -20.46 2.18
C ASP A 74 20.77 -21.03 2.00
N TYR A 75 20.27 -20.99 0.77
CA TYR A 75 18.96 -21.50 0.41
C TYR A 75 18.95 -23.03 0.39
N SER A 76 20.00 -23.66 -0.14
CA SER A 76 20.15 -25.12 -0.12
C SER A 76 20.27 -25.66 1.32
N ALA A 77 21.02 -24.97 2.19
CA ALA A 77 21.07 -25.30 3.62
C ALA A 77 19.69 -25.21 4.31
N LEU A 78 18.85 -24.24 3.90
CA LEU A 78 17.48 -24.12 4.39
C LEU A 78 16.60 -25.28 3.91
N ILE A 79 16.71 -25.66 2.63
CA ILE A 79 15.99 -26.83 2.08
C ILE A 79 16.35 -28.09 2.87
N THR A 80 17.64 -28.36 3.07
CA THR A 80 18.11 -29.51 3.84
C THR A 80 17.55 -29.50 5.26
N ALA A 81 17.59 -28.35 5.95
CA ALA A 81 17.06 -28.24 7.30
C ALA A 81 15.54 -28.48 7.38
N ILE A 82 14.78 -28.10 6.35
CA ILE A 82 13.33 -28.36 6.27
C ILE A 82 13.08 -29.85 6.01
N SER A 83 13.81 -30.46 5.07
CA SER A 83 13.70 -31.89 4.77
C SER A 83 14.10 -32.78 5.95
N GLU A 84 15.08 -32.37 6.75
CA GLU A 84 15.50 -33.07 7.97
C GLU A 84 14.61 -32.74 9.19
N GLY A 85 13.67 -31.80 9.07
CA GLY A 85 12.72 -31.47 10.14
C GLY A 85 13.31 -30.66 11.31
N PHE A 86 14.36 -29.86 11.08
CA PHE A 86 14.99 -29.01 12.11
C PHE A 86 15.42 -29.78 13.39
N THR A 87 16.03 -30.96 13.21
CA THR A 87 16.48 -31.84 14.32
C THR A 87 17.58 -31.22 15.19
N THR A 88 18.40 -30.32 14.62
CA THR A 88 19.49 -29.66 15.33
C THR A 88 18.98 -28.49 16.19
N LYS A 89 19.50 -28.34 17.41
CA LYS A 89 19.16 -27.20 18.29
C LYS A 89 19.44 -25.85 17.60
N ARG A 90 18.62 -24.84 17.91
CA ARG A 90 18.67 -23.49 17.33
C ARG A 90 20.06 -22.86 17.36
N GLU A 91 20.81 -23.06 18.44
CA GLU A 91 22.13 -22.45 18.65
C GLU A 91 23.22 -23.06 17.77
N ARG A 92 23.03 -24.31 17.34
CA ARG A 92 23.98 -25.06 16.49
C ARG A 92 23.63 -25.02 15.01
N THR A 93 22.50 -24.41 14.66
CA THR A 93 22.06 -24.28 13.28
C THR A 93 22.70 -23.05 12.63
N ALA A 94 23.02 -23.13 11.33
CA ALA A 94 23.54 -22.00 10.56
C ALA A 94 22.63 -20.75 10.70
N GLN A 95 23.25 -19.57 10.72
CA GLN A 95 22.53 -18.30 10.94
C GLN A 95 21.44 -18.05 9.87
N CYS A 96 21.71 -18.46 8.62
CA CYS A 96 20.77 -18.36 7.49
C CYS A 96 19.51 -19.23 7.66
N VAL A 97 19.58 -20.31 8.45
CA VAL A 97 18.41 -21.14 8.77
C VAL A 97 17.75 -20.66 10.07
N ARG A 98 18.54 -20.18 11.03
CA ARG A 98 18.05 -19.69 12.33
C ARG A 98 17.06 -18.54 12.22
N GLN A 99 17.15 -17.70 11.18
CA GLN A 99 16.18 -16.62 10.91
C GLN A 99 14.75 -17.15 10.62
N TYR A 100 14.61 -18.41 10.22
CA TYR A 100 13.34 -19.06 9.92
C TYR A 100 12.80 -19.89 11.10
N TRP A 101 13.51 -19.94 12.23
CA TRP A 101 13.21 -20.85 13.34
C TRP A 101 11.80 -20.70 13.91
N ASN A 102 11.28 -19.46 13.98
CA ASN A 102 9.96 -19.18 14.54
C ASN A 102 8.81 -19.67 13.64
N ILE A 103 9.06 -19.81 12.35
CA ILE A 103 8.05 -20.20 11.34
C ILE A 103 8.31 -21.60 10.77
N ARG A 104 9.28 -22.33 11.31
CA ARG A 104 9.75 -23.63 10.78
C ARG A 104 8.66 -24.67 10.56
N MET A 105 7.60 -24.65 11.36
CA MET A 105 6.48 -25.60 11.28
C MET A 105 5.55 -25.33 10.09
N GLU A 106 5.61 -24.13 9.52
CA GLU A 106 4.80 -23.69 8.39
C GLU A 106 5.61 -23.69 7.07
N LEU A 107 6.85 -24.15 7.11
CA LEU A 107 7.72 -24.25 5.94
C LEU A 107 7.58 -25.61 5.28
N SER A 108 7.49 -25.59 3.95
CA SER A 108 7.53 -26.79 3.11
C SER A 108 8.45 -26.56 1.93
N VAL A 109 8.83 -27.65 1.24
CA VAL A 109 9.63 -27.60 0.02
C VAL A 109 8.81 -28.25 -1.10
N GLU A 110 8.69 -27.56 -2.22
CA GLU A 110 8.01 -28.03 -3.43
C GLU A 110 8.84 -27.63 -4.65
N ASP A 111 9.13 -28.57 -5.55
CA ASP A 111 9.90 -28.35 -6.78
C ASP A 111 11.21 -27.55 -6.61
N GLY A 112 11.94 -27.80 -5.51
CA GLY A 112 13.20 -27.12 -5.19
C GLY A 112 13.05 -25.70 -4.63
N LEU A 113 11.83 -25.25 -4.35
CA LEU A 113 11.52 -23.97 -3.74
C LEU A 113 10.94 -24.15 -2.34
N VAL A 114 11.32 -23.25 -1.43
CA VAL A 114 10.78 -23.20 -0.07
C VAL A 114 9.51 -22.37 -0.06
N LEU A 115 8.44 -22.91 0.52
CA LEU A 115 7.16 -22.24 0.70
C LEU A 115 6.91 -21.93 2.18
N PHE A 116 6.19 -20.83 2.42
CA PHE A 116 5.67 -20.43 3.72
C PHE A 116 4.17 -20.19 3.61
N GLY A 117 3.38 -21.21 3.94
CA GLY A 117 1.97 -21.28 3.58
C GLY A 117 1.79 -21.21 2.06
N ARG A 118 1.22 -20.11 1.56
CA ARG A 118 0.98 -19.90 0.11
C ARG A 118 2.02 -19.00 -0.56
N ARG A 119 3.08 -18.63 0.15
CA ARG A 119 4.10 -17.67 -0.30
C ARG A 119 5.40 -18.37 -0.60
N ILE A 120 6.09 -17.94 -1.65
CA ILE A 120 7.43 -18.45 -1.96
C ILE A 120 8.47 -17.69 -1.13
N VAL A 121 9.38 -18.43 -0.50
CA VAL A 121 10.55 -17.85 0.16
C VAL A 121 11.59 -17.52 -0.89
N ILE A 122 11.96 -16.25 -0.99
CA ILE A 122 12.82 -15.77 -2.09
C ILE A 122 14.32 -15.91 -1.73
N PRO A 123 15.12 -16.60 -2.57
CA PRO A 123 16.57 -16.68 -2.43
C PRO A 123 17.22 -15.30 -2.38
N LYS A 124 18.31 -15.14 -1.63
CA LYS A 124 18.93 -13.81 -1.43
C LYS A 124 19.24 -13.07 -2.73
N PRO A 125 19.80 -13.72 -3.79
CA PRO A 125 20.16 -13.03 -5.02
C PRO A 125 18.95 -12.43 -5.76
N ALA A 126 17.79 -13.09 -5.70
CA ALA A 126 16.58 -12.66 -6.41
C ALA A 126 15.80 -11.54 -5.69
N ARG A 127 16.09 -11.27 -4.40
CA ARG A 127 15.32 -10.29 -3.59
C ARG A 127 15.37 -8.88 -4.18
N ARG A 128 16.55 -8.43 -4.62
CA ARG A 128 16.73 -7.08 -5.17
C ARG A 128 15.90 -6.87 -6.44
N ASP A 129 15.83 -7.89 -7.29
CA ASP A 129 15.12 -7.82 -8.56
C ASP A 129 13.61 -7.80 -8.32
N LEU A 130 13.14 -8.63 -7.39
CA LEU A 130 11.75 -8.64 -7.00
C LEU A 130 11.32 -7.33 -6.32
N LEU A 131 12.16 -6.76 -5.46
CA LEU A 131 11.91 -5.45 -4.85
C LEU A 131 11.81 -4.34 -5.90
N ARG A 132 12.67 -4.37 -6.94
CA ARG A 132 12.56 -3.46 -8.10
C ARG A 132 11.22 -3.62 -8.82
N LYS A 133 10.76 -4.87 -9.03
CA LYS A 133 9.44 -5.14 -9.64
C LYS A 133 8.28 -4.65 -8.76
N PHE A 134 8.35 -4.83 -7.44
CA PHE A 134 7.33 -4.28 -6.53
C PHE A 134 7.31 -2.76 -6.49
N HIS A 135 8.47 -2.14 -6.65
CA HIS A 135 8.61 -0.69 -6.66
C HIS A 135 8.22 -0.04 -8.00
N ALA A 136 7.97 -0.85 -9.03
CA ALA A 136 7.48 -0.36 -10.32
C ALA A 136 6.23 0.51 -10.13
N ALA A 137 6.17 1.61 -10.89
CA ALA A 137 5.12 2.63 -10.81
C ALA A 137 4.99 3.38 -9.46
N HIS A 138 5.98 3.29 -8.55
CA HIS A 138 6.02 4.09 -7.30
C HIS A 138 4.72 4.02 -6.47
N GLN A 139 4.10 2.84 -6.41
CA GLN A 139 2.76 2.60 -5.85
C GLN A 139 2.63 2.86 -4.33
N GLY A 140 3.75 3.14 -3.66
CA GLY A 140 3.81 3.42 -2.24
C GLY A 140 3.91 2.16 -1.35
N ILE A 141 4.36 2.40 -0.12
CA ILE A 141 4.75 1.37 0.85
C ILE A 141 3.62 0.40 1.21
N VAL A 142 2.38 0.88 1.31
CA VAL A 142 1.22 0.08 1.71
C VAL A 142 0.88 -0.95 0.63
N ARG A 143 0.87 -0.54 -0.64
CA ARG A 143 0.58 -1.43 -1.77
C ARG A 143 1.67 -2.49 -1.94
N MET A 144 2.94 -2.10 -1.85
CA MET A 144 4.07 -3.04 -1.89
C MET A 144 4.00 -4.08 -0.76
N LYS A 145 3.77 -3.65 0.50
CA LYS A 145 3.63 -4.57 1.64
C LYS A 145 2.43 -5.51 1.46
N ARG A 146 1.31 -5.02 0.91
CA ARG A 146 0.12 -5.85 0.63
C ARG A 146 0.43 -6.95 -0.40
N ARG A 147 1.07 -6.61 -1.51
CA ARG A 147 1.45 -7.58 -2.57
C ARG A 147 2.43 -8.62 -2.05
N ALA A 148 3.45 -8.18 -1.31
CA ALA A 148 4.41 -9.07 -0.68
C ALA A 148 3.71 -10.11 0.21
N ARG A 149 2.80 -9.67 1.09
CA ARG A 149 2.04 -10.56 1.99
C ARG A 149 1.19 -11.61 1.27
N GLN A 150 0.86 -11.40 0.00
CA GLN A 150 0.04 -12.33 -0.79
C GLN A 150 0.88 -13.33 -1.58
N THR A 151 2.16 -13.03 -1.86
CA THR A 151 2.93 -13.74 -2.90
C THR A 151 4.25 -14.31 -2.41
N VAL A 152 5.01 -13.57 -1.60
CA VAL A 152 6.41 -13.88 -1.31
C VAL A 152 6.77 -13.62 0.14
N PHE A 153 7.88 -14.21 0.57
CA PHE A 153 8.36 -14.03 1.92
C PHE A 153 9.89 -14.08 2.00
N TRP A 154 10.44 -13.26 2.89
CA TRP A 154 11.72 -13.51 3.55
C TRP A 154 11.74 -12.73 4.86
N PRO A 155 12.56 -13.15 5.85
CA PRO A 155 12.75 -12.39 7.07
C PRO A 155 13.24 -10.98 6.74
N GLY A 156 12.52 -9.96 7.19
CA GLY A 156 12.88 -8.55 6.95
C GLY A 156 12.26 -7.91 5.70
N ILE A 157 11.47 -8.62 4.87
CA ILE A 157 10.87 -8.06 3.64
C ILE A 157 10.15 -6.72 3.83
N SER A 158 9.44 -6.55 4.95
CA SER A 158 8.74 -5.29 5.24
C SER A 158 9.70 -4.13 5.49
N ASN A 159 10.87 -4.39 6.08
CA ASN A 159 11.92 -3.39 6.28
C ASN A 159 12.59 -3.04 4.95
N ASP A 160 12.91 -4.04 4.13
CA ASP A 160 13.53 -3.82 2.82
C ASP A 160 12.62 -2.98 1.89
N ILE A 161 11.31 -3.23 1.93
CA ILE A 161 10.31 -2.41 1.23
C ILE A 161 10.32 -0.97 1.76
N THR A 162 10.34 -0.78 3.09
CA THR A 162 10.38 0.56 3.70
C THR A 162 11.63 1.31 3.24
N MET A 163 12.81 0.70 3.39
CA MET A 163 14.09 1.30 2.99
C MET A 163 14.14 1.68 1.50
N LEU A 164 13.59 0.84 0.62
CA LEU A 164 13.54 1.14 -0.81
C LEU A 164 12.65 2.35 -1.13
N VAL A 165 11.51 2.47 -0.45
CA VAL A 165 10.59 3.61 -0.66
C VAL A 165 11.16 4.89 -0.05
N GLU A 166 11.80 4.80 1.12
CA GLU A 166 12.46 5.92 1.80
C GLU A 166 13.65 6.47 1.02
N SER A 167 14.40 5.60 0.35
CA SER A 167 15.53 6.00 -0.52
C SER A 167 15.14 6.45 -1.92
N CYS A 168 13.85 6.43 -2.28
CA CYS A 168 13.38 6.79 -3.62
C CYS A 168 12.82 8.21 -3.66
N ASP A 169 13.53 9.11 -4.35
CA ASP A 169 13.12 10.52 -4.52
C ASP A 169 11.72 10.69 -5.10
N SER A 170 11.38 9.93 -6.15
CA SER A 170 10.05 9.97 -6.78
C SER A 170 8.93 9.56 -5.82
N CYS A 171 9.20 8.62 -4.90
CA CYS A 171 8.23 8.25 -3.87
C CYS A 171 8.13 9.34 -2.81
N GLN A 172 9.25 9.93 -2.39
CA GLN A 172 9.26 11.00 -1.38
C GLN A 172 8.50 12.25 -1.85
N GLN A 173 8.65 12.63 -3.12
CA GLN A 173 7.93 13.77 -3.71
C GLN A 173 6.41 13.58 -3.79
N ARG A 174 5.94 12.32 -3.82
CA ARG A 174 4.51 11.97 -3.91
C ARG A 174 3.83 11.83 -2.54
N LEU A 175 4.60 11.93 -1.45
CA LEU A 175 4.02 11.87 -0.12
C LEU A 175 3.09 13.07 0.10
N PRO A 176 1.94 12.89 0.78
CA PRO A 176 1.09 14.00 1.13
C PRO A 176 1.89 15.06 1.89
N ALA A 177 1.82 16.31 1.43
CA ALA A 177 2.31 17.43 2.21
C ALA A 177 1.55 17.48 3.55
N GLN A 178 2.27 17.90 4.59
CA GLN A 178 1.93 18.04 6.01
C GLN A 178 0.44 18.05 6.39
N GLN A 179 0.13 17.49 7.57
CA GLN A 179 -1.19 17.65 8.20
C GLN A 179 -1.58 19.12 8.24
N GLN A 180 -2.81 19.43 7.79
CA GLN A 180 -3.39 20.77 7.97
C GLN A 180 -3.23 21.18 9.43
N GLU A 181 -2.71 22.38 9.65
CA GLU A 181 -2.61 22.93 11.00
C GLU A 181 -4.00 22.95 11.65
N PRO A 182 -4.09 22.68 12.97
CA PRO A 182 -5.36 22.80 13.67
C PRO A 182 -5.93 24.20 13.49
N VAL A 183 -7.21 24.30 13.13
CA VAL A 183 -7.91 25.60 13.00
C VAL A 183 -7.88 26.29 14.36
N MET A 184 -7.11 27.37 14.48
CA MET A 184 -7.16 28.23 15.66
C MET A 184 -8.46 29.01 15.66
N ARG A 185 -9.17 29.00 16.79
CA ARG A 185 -10.38 29.81 16.99
C ARG A 185 -9.98 31.11 17.67
N ASP A 186 -10.33 32.23 17.07
CA ASP A 186 -10.22 33.54 17.72
C ASP A 186 -11.14 33.60 18.95
N PRO A 187 -10.80 34.41 19.98
CA PRO A 187 -11.72 34.70 21.07
C PRO A 187 -12.99 35.38 20.54
N LEU A 188 -14.14 35.05 21.13
CA LEU A 188 -15.38 35.73 20.79
C LEU A 188 -15.34 37.20 21.26
N PRO A 189 -15.87 38.15 20.46
CA PRO A 189 -16.04 39.54 20.89
C PRO A 189 -16.95 39.64 22.12
N SER A 190 -16.77 40.71 22.90
CA SER A 190 -17.51 41.00 24.13
C SER A 190 -18.71 41.92 23.90
N ARG A 191 -18.71 42.71 22.83
CA ARG A 191 -19.75 43.68 22.48
C ARG A 191 -20.22 43.49 21.05
N VAL A 192 -21.48 43.83 20.79
CA VAL A 192 -22.04 43.84 19.43
C VAL A 192 -21.27 44.84 18.57
N PHE A 193 -20.94 44.45 17.34
CA PHE A 193 -20.14 45.19 16.37
C PHE A 193 -18.69 45.47 16.80
N GLU A 194 -18.14 44.72 17.76
CA GLU A 194 -16.72 44.77 18.11
C GLU A 194 -15.84 44.03 17.08
N ASP A 195 -16.35 42.96 16.48
CA ASP A 195 -15.70 42.21 15.39
C ASP A 195 -16.77 41.79 14.36
N VAL A 196 -16.49 42.05 13.08
CA VAL A 196 -17.40 41.80 11.95
C VAL A 196 -16.69 40.97 10.90
N SER A 197 -17.37 39.94 10.39
CA SER A 197 -16.92 39.19 9.24
C SER A 197 -17.55 39.77 7.99
N VAL A 198 -16.74 40.18 7.02
CA VAL A 198 -17.18 40.82 5.78
C VAL A 198 -16.82 39.93 4.60
N ASP A 199 -17.73 39.73 3.67
CA ASP A 199 -17.50 39.05 2.41
C ASP A 199 -18.15 39.80 1.25
N LEU A 200 -17.50 39.77 0.09
CA LEU A 200 -17.97 40.40 -1.14
C LEU A 200 -18.07 39.33 -2.22
N PHE A 201 -19.28 39.08 -2.70
CA PHE A 201 -19.52 38.06 -3.73
C PHE A 201 -20.51 38.54 -4.78
N GLN A 202 -20.59 37.79 -5.88
CA GLN A 202 -21.45 38.10 -7.03
C GLN A 202 -22.45 36.96 -7.25
N SER A 203 -23.71 37.32 -7.54
CA SER A 203 -24.72 36.37 -8.01
C SER A 203 -25.45 36.96 -9.21
N GLY A 204 -25.20 36.41 -10.40
CA GLY A 204 -25.69 36.95 -11.66
C GLY A 204 -25.15 38.37 -11.92
N PRO A 205 -26.02 39.36 -12.25
CA PRO A 205 -25.60 40.74 -12.48
C PRO A 205 -25.48 41.58 -11.19
N LEU A 206 -25.69 40.97 -10.02
CA LEU A 206 -25.72 41.67 -8.74
C LEU A 206 -24.47 41.37 -7.92
N HIS A 207 -23.93 42.42 -7.31
CA HIS A 207 -22.81 42.35 -6.38
C HIS A 207 -23.32 42.59 -4.96
N PHE A 208 -22.90 41.75 -4.02
CA PHE A 208 -23.34 41.74 -2.63
C PHE A 208 -22.15 41.91 -1.70
N LEU A 209 -22.20 42.93 -0.85
CA LEU A 209 -21.35 43.03 0.33
C LEU A 209 -22.20 42.57 1.52
N VAL A 210 -21.77 41.50 2.18
CA VAL A 210 -22.40 41.00 3.39
C VAL A 210 -21.41 41.18 4.52
N TYR A 211 -21.82 41.85 5.59
CA TYR A 211 -21.09 41.76 6.83
C TYR A 211 -21.99 41.31 7.97
N ALA A 212 -21.46 40.45 8.83
CA ALA A 212 -22.16 39.90 9.96
C ALA A 212 -21.37 40.19 11.25
N ASP A 213 -22.08 40.70 12.25
CA ASP A 213 -21.54 40.83 13.60
C ASP A 213 -21.20 39.44 14.16
N ARG A 214 -19.95 39.23 14.60
CA ARG A 214 -19.52 37.91 15.07
C ARG A 214 -20.13 37.51 16.41
N LEU A 215 -20.60 38.47 17.22
CA LEU A 215 -21.23 38.16 18.51
C LEU A 215 -22.69 37.71 18.33
N SER A 216 -23.49 38.51 17.64
CA SER A 216 -24.93 38.31 17.50
C SER A 216 -25.32 37.51 16.24
N GLY A 217 -24.44 37.43 15.26
CA GLY A 217 -24.73 36.89 13.94
C GLY A 217 -25.62 37.81 13.08
N TRP A 218 -25.82 39.07 13.47
CA TRP A 218 -26.68 40.02 12.76
C TRP A 218 -26.08 40.39 11.39
N PRO A 219 -26.76 40.08 10.26
CA PRO A 219 -26.25 40.38 8.94
C PRO A 219 -26.72 41.75 8.43
N ILE A 220 -25.83 42.44 7.71
CA ILE A 220 -26.15 43.61 6.90
C ILE A 220 -25.70 43.33 5.47
N VAL A 221 -26.56 43.68 4.51
CA VAL A 221 -26.38 43.38 3.09
C VAL A 221 -26.50 44.67 2.28
N HIS A 222 -25.46 44.95 1.49
CA HIS A 222 -25.48 46.01 0.48
C HIS A 222 -25.42 45.39 -0.90
N GLN A 223 -26.16 45.98 -1.84
CA GLN A 223 -26.34 45.47 -3.19
C GLN A 223 -26.03 46.56 -4.23
N TRP A 224 -25.28 46.18 -5.26
CA TRP A 224 -25.05 46.98 -6.46
C TRP A 224 -25.45 46.22 -7.73
N HIS A 225 -25.81 46.97 -8.78
CA HIS A 225 -26.11 46.44 -10.12
C HIS A 225 -24.89 46.49 -11.05
N HIS A 226 -23.71 46.80 -10.48
CA HIS A 226 -22.42 46.91 -11.13
C HIS A 226 -21.35 46.45 -10.15
N ASP A 227 -20.14 46.21 -10.65
CA ASP A 227 -18.99 45.84 -9.83
C ASP A 227 -18.56 47.06 -8.98
N PRO A 228 -18.70 46.99 -7.63
CA PRO A 228 -18.48 48.15 -6.78
C PRO A 228 -16.98 48.46 -6.66
N SER A 229 -16.65 49.74 -6.78
CA SER A 229 -15.29 50.21 -6.49
C SER A 229 -14.98 50.09 -4.99
N ALA A 230 -13.70 50.02 -4.64
CA ALA A 230 -13.26 50.00 -3.24
C ALA A 230 -13.82 51.18 -2.42
N ARG A 231 -14.05 52.33 -3.06
CA ARG A 231 -14.65 53.51 -2.42
C ARG A 231 -16.12 53.28 -2.08
N GLU A 232 -16.90 52.68 -2.99
CA GLU A 232 -18.31 52.35 -2.74
C GLU A 232 -18.43 51.28 -1.66
N VAL A 233 -17.54 50.28 -1.63
CA VAL A 233 -17.49 49.25 -0.58
C VAL A 233 -17.19 49.85 0.80
N THR A 234 -16.29 50.84 0.88
CA THR A 234 -15.92 51.47 2.16
C THR A 234 -16.98 52.45 2.67
N GLN A 235 -17.86 52.94 1.79
CA GLN A 235 -18.94 53.88 2.13
C GLN A 235 -20.28 53.21 2.45
N ALA A 236 -20.38 51.91 2.17
CA ALA A 236 -21.50 51.05 2.53
C ALA A 236 -21.56 50.86 4.06
#